data_AF-A0A662IMT1-F1
#
_entry.id   AF-A0A662IMT1-F1
#
_cell.length_a   1.000
_cell.length_b   1.000
_cell.length_c   1.000
_cell.angle_alpha   90.00
_cell.angle_beta   90.00
_cell.angle_gamma   90.00
#
_symmetry.space_group_name_H-M   'P 1'
#
loop_
_entity.id
_entity.type
_entity.pdbx_description
1 polymer ?
#
loop_
_entity_poly.entity_id
_entity_poly.type
_entity_poly.pdbx_seq_one_letter_code
_entity_poly.pdbx_strand_id
1 'polypeptide(L)'
;MTPSIWEEPLPYVVMEAMAMGTIPIASKVGGISEIVKGTYAEKMMFTPGNVGEFVERMEKVLSLSREQLLDIGASLRESVLKRFSEDAIRSKLLSVFR
;
A
#
# COMPACT_ATOMS: atom_id res chain seq x y z
N MET A 1 -10.69 -7.24 4.75
CA MET A 1 -10.76 -6.49 6.02
C MET A 1 -10.03 -7.31 7.06
N THR A 2 -8.87 -6.86 7.54
CA THR A 2 -8.14 -7.50 8.64
C THR A 2 -8.04 -6.49 9.78
N PRO A 3 -8.65 -6.75 10.96
CA PRO A 3 -8.56 -5.88 12.12
C PRO A 3 -7.39 -6.35 12.97
N SER A 4 -6.15 -6.04 12.60
CA SER A 4 -4.98 -6.45 13.39
C SER A 4 -4.35 -5.26 14.10
N ILE A 5 -4.36 -5.32 15.43
CA ILE A 5 -3.60 -4.48 16.37
C ILE A 5 -2.14 -5.01 16.46
N TRP A 6 -1.66 -5.63 15.38
CA TRP A 6 -0.39 -6.34 15.30
C TRP A 6 0.25 -5.99 13.96
N GLU A 7 1.49 -5.51 13.99
CA GLU A 7 2.17 -4.87 12.85
C GLU A 7 2.60 -5.84 11.74
N GLU A 8 2.61 -7.14 12.00
CA GLU A 8 3.34 -8.10 11.16
C GLU A 8 2.57 -8.69 9.96
N PRO A 9 1.23 -8.86 9.94
CA PRO A 9 0.51 -9.30 8.74
C PRO A 9 0.05 -8.14 7.82
N LEU A 10 -0.05 -6.91 8.34
CA LEU A 10 -0.58 -5.76 7.59
C LEU A 10 0.29 -5.31 6.40
N PRO A 11 1.63 -5.28 6.50
CA PRO A 11 2.49 -4.82 5.41
C PRO A 11 2.38 -5.72 4.18
N TYR A 12 2.31 -7.04 4.38
CA TYR A 12 2.15 -8.01 3.30
C TYR A 12 0.81 -7.86 2.58
N VAL A 13 -0.30 -7.73 3.31
CA VAL A 13 -1.64 -7.55 2.71
C VAL A 13 -1.71 -6.28 1.86
N VAL A 14 -1.08 -5.18 2.30
CA VAL A 14 -1.02 -3.94 1.53
C VAL A 14 -0.20 -4.13 0.25
N MET A 15 0.94 -4.82 0.35
CA MET A 15 1.79 -5.13 -0.79
C MET A 15 1.10 -6.05 -1.80
N GLU A 16 0.41 -7.11 -1.34
CA GLU A 16 -0.36 -8.03 -2.17
C GLU A 16 -1.51 -7.31 -2.88
N ALA A 17 -2.25 -6.45 -2.17
CA ALA A 17 -3.32 -5.66 -2.77
C ALA A 17 -2.80 -4.77 -3.90
N MET A 18 -1.69 -4.07 -3.66
CA MET A 18 -1.03 -3.25 -4.69
C MET A 18 -0.52 -4.11 -5.85
N ALA A 19 0.08 -5.28 -5.59
CA ALA A 19 0.52 -6.21 -6.63
C ALA A 19 -0.66 -6.70 -7.49
N MET A 20 -1.84 -6.93 -6.88
CA MET A 20 -3.08 -7.27 -7.59
C MET A 20 -3.73 -6.09 -8.31
N GLY A 21 -3.13 -4.89 -8.27
CA GLY A 21 -3.69 -3.69 -8.89
C GLY A 21 -4.90 -3.13 -8.15
N THR A 22 -5.08 -3.47 -6.87
CA THR A 22 -6.16 -2.97 -6.03
C THR A 22 -5.65 -1.80 -5.17
N ILE A 23 -6.51 -0.82 -4.90
CA ILE A 23 -6.18 0.32 -4.05
C ILE A 23 -6.39 -0.08 -2.57
N PRO A 24 -5.32 -0.23 -1.77
CA PRO A 24 -5.48 -0.53 -0.35
C PRO A 24 -5.87 0.72 0.44
N ILE A 25 -6.80 0.57 1.38
CA ILE A 25 -7.08 1.54 2.44
C ILE A 25 -6.54 0.92 3.73
N ALA A 26 -5.53 1.55 4.32
CA ALA A 26 -4.77 0.98 5.43
C ALA A 26 -4.55 2.00 6.55
N SER A 27 -4.41 1.52 7.78
CA SER A 27 -4.10 2.40 8.90
C SER A 27 -2.64 2.85 8.86
N LYS A 28 -2.33 4.06 9.36
CA LYS A 28 -0.95 4.57 9.54
C LYS A 28 -0.27 3.90 10.74
N VAL A 29 -0.01 2.60 10.61
CA VAL A 29 0.70 1.77 11.61
C VAL A 29 1.92 1.08 10.99
N GLY A 30 2.95 0.86 11.80
CA GLY A 30 4.16 0.13 11.41
C GLY A 30 4.83 0.60 10.12
N GLY A 31 5.47 -0.34 9.42
CA GLY A 31 6.19 -0.09 8.17
C GLY A 31 5.33 0.14 6.93
N ILE A 32 3.98 0.21 7.06
CA ILE A 32 3.09 0.38 5.90
C ILE A 32 3.39 1.69 5.17
N SER A 33 3.67 2.76 5.93
CA SER A 33 4.05 4.07 5.39
C SER A 33 5.24 3.97 4.44
N GLU A 34 6.22 3.12 4.75
CA GLU A 34 7.41 2.92 3.91
C GLU A 34 7.08 2.18 2.60
N ILE A 35 6.18 1.19 2.67
CA ILE A 35 5.74 0.42 1.51
C ILE A 35 5.01 1.32 0.52
N VAL A 36 4.06 2.12 1.00
CA VAL A 36 3.18 2.92 0.13
C VAL A 36 3.76 4.28 -0.26
N LYS A 37 4.86 4.72 0.36
CA LYS A 37 5.48 6.04 0.14
C LYS A 37 5.67 6.33 -1.35
N GLY A 38 5.24 7.50 -1.82
CA GLY A 38 5.39 7.91 -3.22
C GLY A 38 4.42 7.22 -4.19
N THR A 39 3.42 6.51 -3.68
CA THR A 39 2.35 5.90 -4.48
C THR A 39 0.99 6.50 -4.13
N TYR A 40 -0.05 6.20 -4.91
CA TYR A 40 -1.42 6.64 -4.57
C TYR A 40 -1.90 6.08 -3.23
N ALA A 41 -1.46 4.88 -2.84
CA ALA A 41 -1.86 4.22 -1.59
C ALA A 41 -1.45 5.01 -0.32
N GLU A 42 -0.42 5.86 -0.40
CA GLU A 42 -0.05 6.78 0.68
C GLU A 42 -1.20 7.75 1.02
N LYS A 43 -1.90 8.22 -0.02
CA LYS A 43 -3.09 9.09 0.12
C LYS A 43 -4.33 8.33 0.59
N MET A 44 -4.27 7.00 0.73
CA MET A 44 -5.37 6.17 1.21
C MET A 44 -5.15 5.69 2.65
N MET A 45 -4.10 6.17 3.32
CA MET A 45 -3.83 5.82 4.71
C MET A 45 -4.61 6.68 5.71
N PHE A 46 -5.19 6.07 6.74
CA PHE A 46 -5.98 6.76 7.78
C PHE A 46 -5.37 6.61 9.18
N THR A 47 -5.64 7.56 10.06
CA THR A 47 -5.18 7.54 11.46
C THR A 47 -5.82 6.37 12.22
N PRO A 48 -5.05 5.53 12.96
CA PRO A 48 -5.60 4.42 13.73
C PRO A 48 -6.69 4.89 14.70
N GLY A 49 -7.83 4.19 14.71
CA GLY A 49 -9.00 4.56 15.54
C GLY A 49 -9.84 5.72 14.99
N ASN A 50 -9.41 6.42 13.94
CA ASN A 50 -10.20 7.47 13.31
C ASN A 50 -11.10 6.90 12.21
N VAL A 51 -12.33 6.54 12.60
CA VAL A 51 -13.36 6.01 11.67
C VAL A 51 -13.76 7.05 10.63
N GLY A 52 -13.75 8.34 10.96
CA GLY A 52 -14.11 9.41 10.03
C GLY A 52 -13.17 9.47 8.83
N GLU A 53 -11.85 9.44 9.08
CA GLU A 53 -10.86 9.38 8.00
C GLU A 53 -10.98 8.09 7.18
N PHE A 54 -11.29 6.95 7.82
CA PHE A 54 -11.49 5.69 7.10
C PHE A 54 -12.66 5.79 6.11
N VAL A 55 -13.79 6.35 6.55
CA VAL A 55 -14.98 6.58 5.70
C VAL A 55 -14.64 7.54 4.56
N GLU A 56 -13.96 8.65 4.84
CA GLU A 56 -13.55 9.62 3.82
C GLU A 56 -12.70 8.96 2.70
N ARG A 57 -11.78 8.04 3.06
CA ARG A 57 -10.99 7.32 2.05
C ARG A 57 -11.82 6.34 1.23
N MET A 58 -12.81 5.68 1.84
CA MET A 58 -13.74 4.83 1.10
C MET A 58 -14.57 5.65 0.11
N GLU A 59 -15.16 6.77 0.54
CA GLU A 59 -15.91 7.67 -0.33
C GLU A 59 -15.05 8.18 -1.48
N LYS A 60 -13.79 8.52 -1.21
CA LYS A 60 -12.84 8.94 -2.23
C LYS A 60 -12.60 7.87 -3.29
N VAL A 61 -12.40 6.61 -2.89
CA VAL A 61 -12.24 5.49 -3.83
C VAL A 61 -13.53 5.27 -4.63
N LEU A 62 -14.70 5.35 -3.99
CA LEU A 62 -16.01 5.19 -4.64
C LEU A 62 -16.31 6.31 -5.64
N SER A 63 -15.72 7.50 -5.48
CA SER A 63 -15.89 8.64 -6.39
C SER A 63 -15.06 8.55 -7.68
N LEU A 64 -14.14 7.58 -7.78
CA LEU A 64 -13.27 7.41 -8.95
C LEU A 64 -14.01 6.76 -10.12
N SER A 65 -13.70 7.19 -11.34
CA SER A 65 -14.15 6.50 -12.54
C SER A 65 -13.46 5.14 -12.69
N ARG A 66 -14.04 4.27 -13.53
CA ARG A 66 -13.44 2.96 -13.83
C ARG A 66 -12.04 3.09 -14.44
N GLU A 67 -11.84 4.08 -15.31
CA GLU A 67 -10.55 4.37 -15.94
C GLU A 67 -9.52 4.79 -14.88
N GLN A 68 -9.90 5.68 -13.96
CA GLN A 68 -9.02 6.10 -12.86
C GLN A 68 -8.64 4.93 -11.95
N LEU A 69 -9.58 4.03 -11.64
CA LEU A 69 -9.32 2.83 -10.85
C LEU A 69 -8.30 1.91 -11.54
N LEU A 70 -8.42 1.72 -12.85
CA LEU A 70 -7.49 0.90 -13.64
C LEU A 70 -6.10 1.54 -13.70
N ASP A 71 -6.02 2.85 -13.96
CA ASP A 71 -4.75 3.58 -14.05
C ASP A 71 -4.00 3.58 -12.72
N ILE A 72 -4.71 3.84 -11.62
CA ILE A 72 -4.12 3.79 -10.27
C ILE A 72 -3.68 2.35 -9.95
N GLY A 73 -4.52 1.35 -10.23
CA GLY A 73 -4.19 -0.04 -10.01
C GLY A 73 -2.93 -0.49 -10.75
N ALA A 74 -2.81 -0.13 -12.03
CA ALA A 74 -1.62 -0.42 -12.84
C ALA A 74 -0.37 0.25 -12.25
N SER A 75 -0.46 1.52 -11.85
CA SER A 75 0.65 2.26 -11.24
C SER A 75 1.09 1.67 -9.89
N LEU A 76 0.14 1.21 -9.06
CA LEU A 76 0.43 0.54 -7.79
C LEU A 76 1.16 -0.79 -8.01
N ARG A 77 0.70 -1.60 -8.96
CA ARG A 77 1.34 -2.87 -9.32
C ARG A 77 2.77 -2.64 -9.81
N GLU A 78 2.97 -1.69 -10.72
CA GLU A 78 4.30 -1.34 -11.22
C GLU A 78 5.23 -0.88 -10.09
N SER A 79 4.73 -0.04 -9.17
CA SER A 79 5.50 0.48 -8.04
C SER A 79 5.99 -0.63 -7.10
N VAL A 80 5.13 -1.61 -6.80
CA VAL A 80 5.50 -2.77 -5.97
C VAL A 80 6.49 -3.67 -6.70
N LEU A 81 6.26 -4.01 -7.96
CA LEU A 81 7.17 -4.86 -8.73
C LEU A 81 8.56 -4.24 -8.88
N LYS A 82 8.66 -2.92 -9.03
CA LYS A 82 9.95 -2.20 -9.07
C LYS A 82 10.68 -2.21 -7.74
N ARG A 83 9.97 -2.03 -6.62
CA ARG A 83 10.57 -1.97 -5.28
C ARG A 83 10.97 -3.33 -4.72
N PHE A 84 10.22 -4.36 -5.06
CA PHE A 84 10.35 -5.71 -4.49
C PHE A 84 10.75 -6.75 -5.54
N SER A 85 11.41 -6.35 -6.62
CA SER A 85 12.04 -7.31 -7.53
C SER A 85 13.16 -8.07 -6.82
N GLU A 86 13.36 -9.34 -7.18
CA GLU A 86 14.44 -10.17 -6.62
C GLU A 86 15.80 -9.48 -6.71
N ASP A 87 16.08 -8.81 -7.84
CA ASP A 87 17.32 -8.08 -8.05
C ASP A 87 17.49 -6.90 -7.09
N ALA A 88 16.41 -6.16 -6.80
CA ALA A 88 16.43 -5.05 -5.87
C ALA A 88 16.65 -5.53 -4.43
N ILE A 89 15.96 -6.60 -4.03
CA ILE A 89 16.08 -7.22 -2.71
C ILE A 89 17.49 -7.78 -2.51
N ARG A 90 18.00 -8.53 -3.49
CA ARG A 90 19.34 -9.13 -3.47
C ARG A 90 20.42 -8.08 -3.37
N SER A 91 20.34 -7.01 -4.16
CA SER A 91 21.32 -5.92 -4.15
C SER A 91 21.35 -5.20 -2.81
N LYS A 92 20.18 -4.95 -2.20
CA LYS A 92 20.08 -4.30 -0.89
C LYS A 92 20.60 -5.19 0.23
N LEU A 93 20.30 -6.49 0.20
CA LEU A 93 20.80 -7.45 1.18
C LEU A 93 22.34 -7.54 1.15
N LEU A 94 22.93 -7.67 -0.04
CA LEU A 94 24.38 -7.73 -0.21
C LEU A 94 25.11 -6.47 0.26
N SER A 95 24.45 -5.30 0.19
CA SER A 95 25.03 -4.03 0.63
C SER A 95 25.22 -3.90 2.14
N VAL A 96 24.48 -4.69 2.94
CA VAL A 96 24.52 -4.66 4.42
C VAL A 96 25.64 -5.55 4.96
N PHE A 97 26.07 -6.57 4.22
CA PHE A 97 27.14 -7.50 4.60
C PHE A 97 28.54 -7.04 4.13
N ARG A 98 28.69 -5.77 3.78
CA ARG A 98 29.92 -5.21 3.22
C ARG A 98 30.79 -4.54 4.28
#